data_AF-A0A934SG88-F1
#
_entry.id   AF-A0A934SG88-F1
#
_cell.length_a   1.000
_cell.length_b   1.000
_cell.length_c   1.000
_cell.angle_alpha   90.00
_cell.angle_beta   90.00
_cell.angle_gamma   90.00
#
_symmetry.space_group_name_H-M   'P 1'
#
loop_
_entity.id
_entity.type
_entity.pdbx_description
1 polymer ?
#
loop_
_entity_poly.entity_id
_entity_poly.type
_entity_poly.pdbx_seq_one_letter_code
_entity_poly.pdbx_strand_id
1 'polypeptide(L)'
;MSDPNPSRNPLTSVGGIIGAVGGWLFSQYCGASMWIPGAACVLLLVLFAKTRFKPRYFMGAIAVTGGHIAWFSIGAYLGAGFMAVGLDILFLTVGVAWLWLRPGLAAAIFLGAIQALSLLMNAIALSDASFESAGHRALTAHVVFRVIAIACLIAGYLNTKKKKAEQCATDNSGSSPIRV
;
A
#
# COMPACT_ATOMS: atom_id res chain seq x y z
N MET A 1 33.17 -2.24 21.71
CA MET A 1 33.22 -2.50 20.26
C MET A 1 32.02 -1.79 19.66
N SER A 2 32.22 -0.62 19.06
CA SER A 2 31.12 0.17 18.47
C SER A 2 30.87 -0.36 17.06
N ASP A 3 29.67 -0.88 16.80
CA ASP A 3 29.28 -1.26 15.45
C ASP A 3 29.41 -0.06 14.52
N PRO A 4 30.01 -0.22 13.32
CA PRO A 4 30.15 0.87 12.37
C PRO A 4 28.77 1.41 11.99
N ASN A 5 28.57 2.72 12.16
CA ASN A 5 27.34 3.41 11.82
C ASN A 5 27.08 3.26 10.30
N PRO A 6 25.98 2.61 9.87
CA PRO A 6 25.70 2.44 8.45
C PRO A 6 25.61 3.82 7.79
N SER A 7 26.51 4.07 6.82
CA SER A 7 26.54 5.34 6.09
C SER A 7 25.15 5.63 5.49
N ARG A 8 24.53 6.74 5.88
CA ARG A 8 23.23 7.16 5.34
C ARG A 8 23.35 7.32 3.83
N ASN A 9 22.57 6.55 3.07
CA ASN A 9 22.53 6.71 1.61
C ASN A 9 21.88 8.06 1.27
N PRO A 10 22.55 8.99 0.57
CA PRO A 10 21.98 10.31 0.25
C PRO A 10 20.66 10.21 -0.52
N LEU A 11 20.49 9.16 -1.34
CA LEU A 11 19.26 8.94 -2.12
C LEU A 11 18.03 8.72 -1.23
N THR A 12 18.18 8.04 -0.09
CA THR A 12 17.05 7.83 0.83
C THR A 12 16.65 9.12 1.53
N SER A 13 17.62 10.00 1.80
CA SER A 13 17.35 11.32 2.41
C SER A 13 16.63 12.24 1.43
N VAL A 14 17.10 12.33 0.18
CA VAL A 14 16.45 13.12 -0.88
C VAL A 14 15.04 12.62 -1.16
N GLY A 15 14.86 11.30 -1.30
CA GLY A 15 13.54 10.69 -1.48
C GLY A 15 12.59 10.97 -0.31
N GLY A 16 13.10 10.93 0.93
CA GLY A 16 12.33 11.27 2.12
C GLY A 16 11.85 12.72 2.14
N ILE A 17 12.71 13.67 1.76
CA ILE A 17 12.35 15.09 1.69
C ILE A 17 11.30 15.34 0.61
N ILE A 18 11.52 14.82 -0.60
CA ILE A 18 10.56 14.95 -1.71
C ILE A 18 9.21 14.34 -1.32
N GLY A 19 9.22 13.17 -0.70
CA GLY A 19 8.01 12.51 -0.21
C GLY A 19 7.27 13.33 0.86
N ALA A 20 8.00 13.93 1.81
CA ALA A 20 7.41 14.77 2.85
C ALA A 20 6.78 16.05 2.30
N VAL A 21 7.49 16.75 1.41
CA VAL A 21 7.00 17.98 0.76
C VAL A 21 5.80 17.67 -0.12
N GLY A 22 5.90 16.64 -0.97
CA GLY A 22 4.79 16.20 -1.83
C GLY A 22 3.57 15.77 -1.03
N GLY A 23 3.76 15.02 0.06
CA GLY A 23 2.70 14.61 0.97
C GLY A 23 2.02 15.78 1.69
N TRP A 24 2.79 16.80 2.07
CA TRP A 24 2.25 18.02 2.68
C TRP A 24 1.43 18.84 1.68
N LEU A 25 1.93 19.10 0.48
CA LEU A 25 1.18 19.80 -0.57
C LEU A 25 -0.12 19.05 -0.92
N PHE A 26 -0.02 17.73 -1.01
CA PHE A 26 -1.17 16.88 -1.29
C PHE A 26 -2.23 16.92 -0.18
N SER A 27 -1.81 16.96 1.09
CA SER A 27 -2.75 17.05 2.21
C SER A 27 -3.44 18.41 2.30
N GLN A 28 -2.77 19.50 1.92
CA GLN A 28 -3.39 20.83 1.80
C GLN A 28 -4.50 20.82 0.73
N TYR A 29 -4.26 20.15 -0.40
CA TYR A 29 -5.24 20.06 -1.48
C TYR A 29 -6.44 19.17 -1.14
N CYS A 30 -6.19 17.94 -0.68
CA CYS A 30 -7.24 16.95 -0.42
C CYS A 30 -7.96 17.15 0.93
N GLY A 31 -7.40 17.95 1.84
CA GLY A 31 -8.01 18.25 3.14
C GLY A 31 -8.29 16.99 3.96
N ALA A 32 -9.46 16.96 4.63
CA ALA A 32 -9.87 15.87 5.51
C ALA A 32 -9.89 14.49 4.82
N SER A 33 -10.15 14.43 3.51
CA SER A 33 -10.15 13.19 2.72
C SER A 33 -8.80 12.48 2.71
N MET A 34 -7.69 13.18 2.99
CA MET A 34 -6.36 12.58 3.09
C MET A 34 -6.04 12.09 4.52
N TRP A 35 -6.51 12.82 5.53
CA TRP A 35 -6.14 12.56 6.93
C TRP A 35 -6.65 11.22 7.43
N ILE A 36 -7.89 10.87 7.12
CA ILE A 36 -8.51 9.61 7.57
C ILE A 36 -7.74 8.38 7.04
N PRO A 37 -7.60 8.19 5.70
CA PRO A 37 -6.89 7.01 5.19
C PRO A 37 -5.40 7.05 5.51
N GLY A 38 -4.79 8.24 5.56
CA GLY A 38 -3.38 8.42 5.92
C GLY A 38 -3.10 8.00 7.36
N ALA A 39 -3.89 8.50 8.31
CA ALA A 39 -3.78 8.12 9.72
C ALA A 39 -4.05 6.63 9.92
N ALA A 40 -5.08 6.08 9.29
CA ALA A 40 -5.38 4.65 9.35
C ALA A 40 -4.23 3.79 8.80
N CYS A 41 -3.62 4.19 7.67
CA CYS A 41 -2.45 3.52 7.12
C CYS A 41 -1.26 3.56 8.09
N VAL A 42 -0.94 4.73 8.66
CA VAL A 42 0.14 4.87 9.65
C VAL A 42 -0.12 4.02 10.89
N LEU A 43 -1.34 4.02 11.42
CA LEU A 43 -1.73 3.20 12.56
C LEU A 43 -1.56 1.70 12.26
N LEU A 44 -1.96 1.24 11.07
CA LEU A 44 -1.74 -0.14 10.65
C LEU A 44 -0.25 -0.48 10.53
N LEU A 45 0.57 0.41 9.97
CA LEU A 45 2.02 0.22 9.90
C LEU A 45 2.66 0.14 11.29
N VAL A 46 2.27 1.03 12.22
CA VAL A 46 2.74 1.00 13.62
C VAL A 46 2.29 -0.28 14.32
N LEU A 47 1.04 -0.71 14.09
CA LEU A 47 0.52 -1.96 14.64
C LEU A 47 1.31 -3.16 14.11
N PHE A 48 1.58 -3.23 12.82
CA PHE A 48 2.38 -4.31 12.23
C PHE A 48 3.83 -4.29 12.72
N ALA A 49 4.42 -3.10 12.92
CA ALA A 49 5.77 -2.98 13.46
C ALA A 49 5.88 -3.47 14.92
N LYS A 50 4.82 -3.27 15.72
CA LYS A 50 4.82 -3.56 17.16
C LYS A 50 4.20 -4.90 17.56
N THR A 51 3.55 -5.62 16.64
CA THR A 51 2.82 -6.85 16.97
C THR A 51 3.37 -8.08 16.24
N ARG A 52 3.06 -9.26 16.77
CA ARG A 52 3.37 -10.55 16.13
C ARG A 52 2.56 -10.80 14.85
N PHE A 53 1.53 -10.00 14.59
CA PHE A 53 0.64 -10.13 13.42
C PHE A 53 1.20 -9.48 12.15
N LYS A 54 2.49 -9.15 12.13
CA LYS A 54 3.11 -8.50 10.97
C LYS A 54 3.03 -9.39 9.71
N PRO A 55 2.46 -8.91 8.59
CA PRO A 55 2.53 -9.64 7.34
C PRO A 55 3.99 -9.71 6.86
N ARG A 56 4.49 -10.92 6.59
CA ARG A 56 5.90 -11.14 6.19
C ARG A 56 6.23 -10.52 4.83
N TYR A 57 5.23 -10.40 3.96
CA TYR A 57 5.32 -9.82 2.63
C TYR A 57 4.18 -8.81 2.46
N PHE A 58 4.33 -7.88 1.51
CA PHE A 58 3.27 -6.92 1.13
C PHE A 58 2.73 -6.01 2.26
N MET A 59 3.50 -5.80 3.34
CA MET A 59 3.07 -4.98 4.49
C MET A 59 2.56 -3.59 4.09
N GLY A 60 3.28 -2.90 3.19
CA GLY A 60 2.86 -1.59 2.69
C GLY A 60 1.52 -1.65 1.93
N ALA A 61 1.33 -2.65 1.08
CA ALA A 61 0.10 -2.79 0.29
C ALA A 61 -1.11 -3.07 1.19
N ILE A 62 -0.94 -3.93 2.20
CA ILE A 62 -1.97 -4.25 3.19
C ILE A 62 -2.31 -3.01 4.02
N ALA A 63 -1.32 -2.26 4.51
CA ALA A 63 -1.56 -1.08 5.32
C ALA A 63 -2.23 0.06 4.52
N VAL A 64 -1.75 0.35 3.31
CA VAL A 64 -2.33 1.39 2.44
C VAL A 64 -3.75 1.03 2.04
N THR A 65 -3.98 -0.21 1.58
CA THR A 65 -5.33 -0.66 1.20
C THR A 65 -6.26 -0.73 2.41
N GLY A 66 -5.78 -1.18 3.57
CA GLY A 66 -6.54 -1.19 4.81
C GLY A 66 -6.95 0.21 5.28
N GLY A 67 -6.03 1.19 5.20
CA GLY A 67 -6.35 2.59 5.47
C GLY A 67 -7.39 3.15 4.50
N HIS A 68 -7.30 2.78 3.22
CA HIS A 68 -8.27 3.16 2.20
C HIS A 68 -9.65 2.53 2.45
N ILE A 69 -9.72 1.25 2.82
CA ILE A 69 -10.97 0.58 3.22
C ILE A 69 -11.60 1.28 4.43
N ALA A 70 -10.81 1.62 5.46
CA ALA A 70 -11.32 2.32 6.64
C ALA A 70 -11.96 3.66 6.28
N TRP A 71 -11.32 4.42 5.39
CA TRP A 71 -11.88 5.67 4.88
C TRP A 71 -13.17 5.46 4.09
N PHE A 72 -13.24 4.49 3.19
CA PHE A 72 -14.47 4.16 2.46
C PHE A 72 -15.62 3.79 3.41
N SER A 73 -15.35 2.97 4.42
CA SER A 73 -16.36 2.55 5.39
C SER A 73 -16.90 3.73 6.18
N ILE A 74 -16.03 4.65 6.63
CA ILE A 74 -16.45 5.87 7.34
C ILE A 74 -17.24 6.78 6.41
N GLY A 75 -16.77 7.02 5.19
CA GLY A 75 -17.46 7.86 4.22
C GLY A 75 -18.84 7.31 3.81
N ALA A 76 -18.93 6.00 3.58
CA ALA A 76 -20.19 5.32 3.26
C ALA A 76 -21.19 5.42 4.42
N TYR A 77 -20.72 5.26 5.65
CA TYR A 77 -21.54 5.40 6.85
C TYR A 77 -22.08 6.82 7.04
N LEU A 78 -21.22 7.84 6.89
CA LEU A 78 -21.62 9.23 7.09
C LEU A 78 -22.45 9.81 5.92
N GLY A 79 -22.23 9.33 4.70
CA GLY A 79 -22.89 9.84 3.48
C GLY A 79 -24.05 9.00 2.97
N ALA A 80 -24.45 7.92 3.67
CA ALA A 80 -25.44 6.93 3.22
C ALA A 80 -25.18 6.33 1.82
N GLY A 81 -23.91 6.32 1.38
CA GLY A 81 -23.50 6.00 0.01
C GLY A 81 -23.06 4.55 -0.23
N PHE A 82 -23.49 3.60 0.59
CA PHE A 82 -23.00 2.20 0.53
C PHE A 82 -23.20 1.54 -0.84
N MET A 83 -24.26 1.87 -1.57
CA MET A 83 -24.49 1.29 -2.90
C MET A 83 -23.39 1.66 -3.91
N ALA A 84 -22.76 2.82 -3.77
CA ALA A 84 -21.72 3.28 -4.69
C ALA A 84 -20.35 2.64 -4.42
N VAL A 85 -20.04 2.31 -3.16
CA VAL A 85 -18.69 1.85 -2.76
C VAL A 85 -18.67 0.45 -2.14
N GLY A 86 -19.83 -0.15 -1.88
CA GLY A 86 -19.94 -1.41 -1.13
C GLY A 86 -19.24 -2.58 -1.81
N LEU A 87 -19.35 -2.69 -3.14
CA LEU A 87 -18.61 -3.71 -3.91
C LEU A 87 -17.10 -3.51 -3.85
N ASP A 88 -16.63 -2.26 -3.89
CA ASP A 88 -15.21 -1.93 -3.82
C ASP A 88 -14.64 -2.26 -2.43
N ILE A 89 -15.37 -1.90 -1.36
CA ILE A 89 -15.05 -2.30 0.03
C ILE A 89 -14.97 -3.82 0.14
N LEU A 90 -15.95 -4.55 -0.41
CA LEU A 90 -16.00 -6.00 -0.36
C LEU A 90 -14.79 -6.62 -1.06
N PHE A 91 -14.52 -6.27 -2.32
CA PHE A 91 -13.43 -6.84 -3.09
C PHE A 91 -12.05 -6.49 -2.51
N LEU A 92 -11.86 -5.27 -2.02
CA LEU A 92 -10.60 -4.89 -1.37
C LEU A 92 -10.41 -5.62 -0.05
N THR A 93 -11.46 -5.77 0.76
CA THR A 93 -11.38 -6.52 2.02
C THR A 93 -11.02 -7.98 1.76
N VAL A 94 -11.69 -8.62 0.80
CA VAL A 94 -11.38 -10.00 0.39
C VAL A 94 -9.95 -10.11 -0.15
N GLY A 95 -9.53 -9.19 -1.01
CA GLY A 95 -8.18 -9.20 -1.59
C GLY A 95 -7.09 -8.98 -0.54
N VAL A 96 -7.28 -8.07 0.41
CA VAL A 96 -6.35 -7.85 1.53
C VAL A 96 -6.30 -9.06 2.46
N ALA A 97 -7.46 -9.61 2.84
CA ALA A 97 -7.53 -10.80 3.68
C ALA A 97 -6.84 -12.00 3.01
N TRP A 98 -7.08 -12.21 1.71
CA TRP A 98 -6.43 -13.26 0.94
C TRP A 98 -4.92 -13.05 0.86
N LEU A 99 -4.46 -11.84 0.54
CA LEU A 99 -3.04 -11.51 0.47
C LEU A 99 -2.34 -11.68 1.82
N TRP A 100 -3.03 -11.41 2.93
CA TRP A 100 -2.53 -11.61 4.28
C TRP A 100 -2.41 -13.10 4.61
N LEU A 101 -3.48 -13.88 4.41
CA LEU A 101 -3.54 -15.28 4.82
C LEU A 101 -2.69 -16.19 3.92
N ARG A 102 -2.60 -15.89 2.62
CA ARG A 102 -1.85 -16.65 1.63
C ARG A 102 -1.06 -15.71 0.72
N PRO A 103 0.07 -15.15 1.19
CA PRO A 103 0.87 -14.23 0.41
C PRO A 103 1.47 -14.95 -0.81
N GLY A 104 1.05 -14.53 -2.01
CA GLY A 104 1.46 -15.15 -3.26
C GLY A 104 1.13 -14.29 -4.47
N LEU A 105 1.63 -14.70 -5.64
CA LEU A 105 1.44 -13.96 -6.88
C LEU A 105 -0.05 -13.85 -7.26
N ALA A 106 -0.83 -14.92 -7.09
CA ALA A 106 -2.26 -14.92 -7.43
C ALA A 106 -3.03 -13.86 -6.61
N ALA A 107 -2.83 -13.81 -5.29
CA ALA A 107 -3.48 -12.81 -4.44
C ALA A 107 -3.02 -11.37 -4.78
N ALA A 108 -1.73 -11.20 -5.10
CA ALA A 108 -1.21 -9.90 -5.52
C ALA A 108 -1.77 -9.44 -6.88
N ILE A 109 -1.91 -10.35 -7.85
CA ILE A 109 -2.53 -10.07 -9.15
C ILE A 109 -4.01 -9.73 -8.96
N PHE A 110 -4.74 -10.53 -8.17
CA PHE A 110 -6.14 -10.27 -7.89
C PHE A 110 -6.36 -8.88 -7.29
N LEU A 111 -5.65 -8.56 -6.19
CA LEU A 111 -5.78 -7.26 -5.55
C LEU A 111 -5.30 -6.12 -6.48
N GLY A 112 -4.20 -6.34 -7.21
CA GLY A 112 -3.68 -5.39 -8.19
C GLY A 112 -4.65 -5.10 -9.33
N ALA A 113 -5.36 -6.10 -9.84
CA ALA A 113 -6.35 -5.94 -10.91
C ALA A 113 -7.57 -5.14 -10.44
N ILE A 114 -8.09 -5.41 -9.24
CA ILE A 114 -9.16 -4.61 -8.63
C ILE A 114 -8.71 -3.17 -8.43
N GLN A 115 -7.51 -2.96 -7.88
CA GLN A 115 -6.92 -1.63 -7.69
C GLN A 115 -6.76 -0.87 -9.02
N ALA A 116 -6.30 -1.54 -10.07
CA ALA A 116 -6.10 -0.93 -11.39
C ALA A 116 -7.42 -0.59 -12.09
N LEU A 117 -8.41 -1.47 -12.02
CA LEU A 117 -9.75 -1.20 -12.56
C LEU A 117 -10.41 -0.02 -11.83
N SER A 118 -10.39 -0.02 -10.50
CA SER A 118 -10.92 1.10 -9.70
C SER A 118 -10.13 2.38 -9.92
N LEU A 119 -8.81 2.31 -10.16
CA LEU A 119 -7.99 3.47 -10.53
C LEU A 119 -8.45 4.06 -11.86
N LEU A 120 -8.68 3.22 -12.89
CA LEU A 120 -9.17 3.67 -14.19
C LEU A 120 -10.54 4.35 -14.06
N MET A 121 -11.48 3.73 -13.35
CA MET A 121 -12.82 4.31 -13.14
C MET A 121 -12.77 5.65 -12.39
N ASN A 122 -11.92 5.75 -11.36
CA ASN A 122 -11.74 7.01 -10.62
C ASN A 122 -11.05 8.09 -11.46
N ALA A 123 -10.14 7.72 -12.36
CA ALA A 123 -9.49 8.67 -13.26
C ALA A 123 -10.49 9.26 -14.27
N ILE A 124 -11.42 8.44 -14.79
CA ILE A 124 -12.52 8.92 -15.65
C ILE A 124 -13.46 9.83 -14.85
N ALA A 125 -13.89 9.40 -13.66
CA ALA A 125 -14.74 10.25 -12.81
C ALA A 125 -14.06 11.58 -12.42
N LEU A 126 -12.74 11.57 -12.28
CA LEU A 126 -11.97 12.77 -11.97
C LEU A 126 -11.94 13.76 -13.13
N SER A 127 -11.90 13.30 -14.39
CA SER A 127 -11.95 14.21 -15.56
C SER A 127 -13.30 14.89 -15.72
N ASP A 128 -14.36 14.28 -15.19
CA ASP A 128 -15.73 14.83 -15.25
C ASP A 128 -16.04 15.72 -14.04
N ALA A 129 -15.24 15.67 -12.98
CA ALA A 129 -15.46 16.45 -11.76
C ALA A 129 -14.94 17.89 -11.91
N SER A 130 -15.73 18.88 -11.46
CA SER A 130 -15.28 20.27 -11.44
C SER A 130 -14.05 20.44 -10.56
N PHE A 131 -13.03 21.11 -11.08
CA PHE A 131 -11.78 21.38 -10.35
C PHE A 131 -12.06 22.03 -8.98
N GLU A 132 -11.27 21.67 -7.97
CA GLU A 132 -11.41 22.09 -6.57
C GLU A 132 -12.70 21.69 -5.84
N SER A 133 -13.70 21.12 -6.51
CA SER A 133 -14.90 20.60 -5.85
C SER A 133 -14.54 19.51 -4.82
N ALA A 134 -15.41 19.32 -3.82
CA ALA A 134 -15.23 18.26 -2.81
C ALA A 134 -15.10 16.87 -3.47
N GLY A 135 -15.89 16.60 -4.51
CA GLY A 135 -15.81 15.38 -5.30
C GLY A 135 -14.47 15.22 -6.00
N HIS A 136 -13.97 16.27 -6.67
CA HIS A 136 -12.66 16.23 -7.32
C HIS A 136 -11.52 15.99 -6.32
N ARG A 137 -11.52 16.67 -5.16
CA ARG A 137 -10.50 16.48 -4.11
C ARG A 137 -10.52 15.05 -3.54
N ALA A 138 -11.71 14.47 -3.32
CA ALA A 138 -11.86 13.09 -2.86
C ALA A 138 -11.41 12.07 -3.92
N LEU A 139 -11.81 12.25 -5.19
CA LEU A 139 -11.37 11.41 -6.30
C LEU A 139 -9.85 11.47 -6.50
N THR A 140 -9.24 12.65 -6.34
CA THR A 140 -7.78 12.80 -6.38
C THR A 140 -7.12 11.96 -5.28
N ALA A 141 -7.64 12.03 -4.05
CA ALA A 141 -7.16 11.19 -2.94
C ALA A 141 -7.30 9.70 -3.26
N HIS A 142 -8.44 9.26 -3.83
CA HIS A 142 -8.62 7.89 -4.27
C HIS A 142 -7.56 7.47 -5.29
N VAL A 143 -7.38 8.23 -6.37
CA VAL A 143 -6.39 7.94 -7.42
C VAL A 143 -4.98 7.77 -6.83
N VAL A 144 -4.55 8.69 -5.96
CA VAL A 144 -3.22 8.61 -5.35
C VAL A 144 -3.07 7.39 -4.45
N PHE A 145 -4.05 7.09 -3.59
CA PHE A 145 -4.01 5.89 -2.73
C PHE A 145 -3.96 4.59 -3.54
N ARG A 146 -4.72 4.52 -4.66
CA ARG A 146 -4.68 3.38 -5.58
C ARG A 146 -3.28 3.20 -6.17
N VAL A 147 -2.66 4.27 -6.66
CA VAL A 147 -1.30 4.24 -7.21
C VAL A 147 -0.29 3.78 -6.16
N ILE A 148 -0.37 4.31 -4.92
CA ILE A 148 0.51 3.90 -3.82
C ILE A 148 0.30 2.42 -3.48
N ALA A 149 -0.95 1.94 -3.43
CA ALA A 149 -1.24 0.54 -3.14
C ALA A 149 -0.66 -0.39 -4.22
N ILE A 150 -0.80 -0.05 -5.50
CA ILE A 150 -0.21 -0.80 -6.62
C ILE A 150 1.32 -0.78 -6.54
N ALA A 151 1.94 0.38 -6.31
CA ALA A 151 3.38 0.50 -6.13
C ALA A 151 3.87 -0.38 -4.96
N CYS A 152 3.14 -0.39 -3.84
CA CYS A 152 3.44 -1.24 -2.69
C CYS A 152 3.30 -2.74 -2.99
N LEU A 153 2.32 -3.12 -3.84
CA LEU A 153 2.17 -4.51 -4.29
C LEU A 153 3.36 -4.95 -5.14
N ILE A 154 3.75 -4.13 -6.11
CA ILE A 154 4.91 -4.38 -6.97
C ILE A 154 6.17 -4.51 -6.13
N ALA A 155 6.43 -3.56 -5.23
CA ALA A 155 7.57 -3.60 -4.32
C ALA A 155 7.56 -4.86 -3.43
N GLY A 156 6.40 -5.23 -2.87
CA GLY A 156 6.24 -6.45 -2.09
C GLY A 156 6.56 -7.72 -2.88
N TYR A 157 6.18 -7.77 -4.16
CA TYR A 157 6.45 -8.90 -5.04
C TYR A 157 7.94 -9.00 -5.41
N LEU A 158 8.58 -7.89 -5.78
CA LEU A 158 10.01 -7.83 -6.09
C LEU A 158 10.86 -8.27 -4.89
N ASN A 159 10.50 -7.83 -3.68
CA ASN A 159 11.17 -8.25 -2.44
C ASN A 159 11.01 -9.74 -2.16
N THR A 160 9.87 -10.34 -2.56
CA THR A 160 9.65 -11.79 -2.42
C THR A 160 10.54 -12.57 -3.39
N LYS A 161 10.71 -12.09 -4.63
CA LYS A 161 11.64 -12.71 -5.61
C LYS A 161 13.08 -12.67 -5.12
N LYS A 162 13.55 -11.52 -4.63
CA LYS A 162 14.91 -11.35 -4.12
C LYS A 162 15.25 -12.35 -3.01
N LYS A 163 14.37 -12.47 -2.02
CA LYS A 163 14.56 -13.41 -0.89
C LYS A 163 14.62 -14.87 -1.32
N LYS A 164 13.81 -15.26 -2.32
CA LYS A 164 13.85 -16.64 -2.87
C LYS A 164 15.18 -16.93 -3.57
N ALA A 165 15.73 -15.95 -4.30
CA ALA A 165 17.03 -16.10 -4.96
C ALA A 165 18.18 -16.22 -3.96
N GLU A 166 18.18 -15.39 -2.90
CA GLU A 166 19.17 -15.45 -1.82
C GLU A 166 19.15 -16.80 -1.09
N GLN A 167 17.95 -17.36 -0.84
CA GLN A 167 17.80 -18.67 -0.22
C GLN A 167 18.37 -19.79 -1.10
N CYS A 168 18.03 -19.82 -2.39
CA CYS A 168 18.55 -20.81 -3.34
C CYS A 168 20.08 -20.75 -3.47
N ALA A 169 20.67 -19.55 -3.47
CA ALA A 169 22.12 -19.38 -3.49
C ALA A 169 22.80 -19.92 -2.21
N THR A 170 22.16 -19.72 -1.05
CA THR A 170 22.66 -20.21 0.24
C THR A 170 22.63 -21.74 0.29
N ASP A 171 21.51 -22.35 -0.14
CA ASP A 171 21.32 -23.81 -0.15
C ASP A 171 22.37 -24.52 -1.03
N ASN A 172 22.74 -23.94 -2.18
CA ASN A 172 23.77 -24.48 -3.07
C ASN A 172 25.20 -24.34 -2.52
N SER A 173 25.46 -23.35 -1.64
CA SER A 173 26.78 -23.14 -1.04
C SER A 173 27.05 -24.01 0.18
N GLY A 174 26.00 -24.47 0.86
CA GLY A 174 26.08 -25.32 2.05
C GLY A 174 26.30 -26.80 1.76
N SER A 175 26.06 -27.25 0.52
CA SER A 175 26.32 -28.64 0.09
C SER A 175 27.77 -28.86 -0.32
N SER A 176 28.74 -28.48 0.53
CA SER A 176 30.11 -28.99 0.34
C SER A 176 30.06 -30.51 0.44
N PRO A 177 30.54 -31.26 -0.58
CA PRO A 177 30.58 -32.71 -0.50
C PRO A 177 31.42 -33.07 0.71
N ILE A 178 30.81 -33.82 1.64
CA ILE A 178 31.54 -34.49 2.72
C ILE A 178 32.66 -35.26 2.04
N ARG A 179 33.90 -34.79 2.17
CA ARG A 179 35.08 -35.54 1.75
C ARG A 179 35.23 -36.68 2.76
N VAL A 180 34.72 -37.85 2.38
CA VAL A 180 34.98 -39.12 3.05
C VAL A 180 36.38 -39.59 2.65
#